data_AF-A0A960CZD6-F1
#
_entry.id   AF-A0A960CZD6-F1
#
_cell.length_a   1.000
_cell.length_b   1.000
_cell.length_c   1.000
_cell.angle_alpha   90.00
_cell.angle_beta   90.00
_cell.angle_gamma   90.00
#
_symmetry.space_group_name_H-M   'P 1'
#
loop_
_entity.id
_entity.type
_entity.pdbx_description
1 polymer ?
#
loop_
_entity_poly.entity_id
_entity_poly.type
_entity_poly.pdbx_seq_one_letter_code
_entity_poly.pdbx_strand_id
1 'polypeptide(L)'
;PMLPADRSFLHQRMPLGAVFKIALVYDEPFWRADGLSGQSFAPGSAANLTIDSCTPEARPGVLTVITEGPTARRIGRLTAAERRAAVLDGVAERFGPQAKSPVEYLEQDWAAERYSGGGMISHTPPGVLTEFGPALREPCGRIHWAGTETATVMYGFIDGAVRSGERAAAEVLAAAG
;
A
#
# COMPACT_ATOMS: atom_id res chain seq x y z
N PRO A 1 -9.33 -3.57 -32.05
CA PRO A 1 -9.27 -5.04 -31.90
C PRO A 1 -9.18 -5.39 -30.41
N MET A 2 -9.42 -6.66 -30.04
CA MET A 2 -9.17 -7.13 -28.67
C MET A 2 -7.68 -7.08 -28.31
N LEU A 3 -7.36 -7.02 -27.01
CA LEU A 3 -5.99 -7.19 -26.53
C LEU A 3 -5.47 -8.61 -26.87
N PRO A 4 -4.14 -8.78 -27.06
CA PRO A 4 -3.52 -10.10 -27.13
C PRO A 4 -3.90 -10.98 -25.93
N ALA A 5 -3.98 -12.30 -26.14
CA ALA A 5 -4.44 -13.25 -25.14
C ALA A 5 -3.65 -13.14 -23.83
N ASP A 6 -2.31 -13.15 -23.92
CA ASP A 6 -1.41 -13.09 -22.76
C ASP A 6 -1.60 -11.80 -21.95
N ARG A 7 -1.78 -10.66 -22.62
CA ARG A 7 -2.05 -9.38 -21.95
C ARG A 7 -3.38 -9.40 -21.20
N SER A 8 -4.44 -9.91 -21.84
CA SER A 8 -5.76 -10.03 -21.22
C SER A 8 -5.74 -10.96 -19.99
N PHE A 9 -5.03 -12.08 -20.11
CA PHE A 9 -4.84 -13.06 -19.05
C PHE A 9 -4.01 -12.53 -17.88
N LEU A 10 -2.98 -11.73 -18.16
CA LEU A 10 -2.20 -11.05 -17.15
C LEU A 10 -3.07 -10.08 -16.34
N HIS A 11 -3.85 -9.22 -17.00
CA HIS A 11 -4.73 -8.24 -16.34
C HIS A 11 -5.75 -8.88 -15.39
N GLN A 12 -6.29 -10.03 -15.77
CA GLN A 12 -7.26 -10.76 -14.93
C GLN A 12 -6.61 -11.45 -13.71
N ARG A 13 -5.29 -11.60 -13.71
CA ARG A 13 -4.54 -12.41 -12.73
C ARG A 13 -3.46 -11.64 -11.99
N MET A 14 -3.54 -10.31 -11.98
CA MET A 14 -2.69 -9.42 -11.20
C MET A 14 -3.52 -8.55 -10.23
N PRO A 15 -4.18 -9.15 -9.22
CA PRO A 15 -4.92 -8.38 -8.23
C PRO A 15 -3.99 -7.52 -7.36
N LEU A 16 -4.52 -6.43 -6.82
CA LEU A 16 -3.90 -5.69 -5.74
C LEU A 16 -4.19 -6.34 -4.37
N GLY A 17 -3.36 -6.01 -3.38
CA GLY A 17 -3.58 -6.41 -1.99
C GLY A 17 -4.71 -5.61 -1.32
N ALA A 18 -5.15 -6.10 -0.15
CA ALA A 18 -6.00 -5.32 0.74
C ALA A 18 -5.12 -4.60 1.76
N VAL A 19 -5.31 -3.29 1.94
CA VAL A 19 -4.53 -2.50 2.89
C VAL A 19 -5.34 -1.34 3.45
N PHE A 20 -5.23 -1.16 4.76
CA PHE A 20 -5.60 0.05 5.47
C PHE A 20 -4.33 0.82 5.83
N LYS A 21 -4.33 2.12 5.54
CA LYS A 21 -3.35 3.07 6.07
C LYS A 21 -4.07 4.01 7.03
N ILE A 22 -3.61 4.06 8.26
CA ILE A 22 -4.23 4.83 9.34
C ILE A 22 -3.18 5.77 9.92
N ALA A 23 -3.52 7.03 10.13
CA ALA A 23 -2.70 7.98 10.87
C ALA A 23 -3.37 8.27 12.22
N LEU A 24 -2.63 8.02 13.30
CA LEU A 24 -3.02 8.37 14.66
C LEU A 24 -2.26 9.63 15.06
N VAL A 25 -2.98 10.71 15.31
CA VAL A 25 -2.40 12.00 15.67
C VAL A 25 -2.56 12.20 17.17
N TYR A 26 -1.48 12.59 17.84
CA TYR A 26 -1.41 12.93 19.26
C TYR A 26 -0.76 14.30 19.43
N ASP A 27 -0.93 14.95 20.58
CA ASP A 27 -0.29 16.24 20.86
C ASP A 27 1.25 16.14 20.77
N GLU A 28 1.81 15.04 21.30
CA GLU A 28 3.23 14.73 21.30
C GLU A 28 3.44 13.24 20.96
N PRO A 29 4.60 12.85 20.40
CA PRO A 29 4.95 11.45 20.13
C PRO A 29 5.36 10.76 21.43
N PHE A 30 4.38 10.48 22.29
CA PHE A 30 4.58 9.98 23.65
C PHE A 30 5.46 8.72 23.71
N TRP A 31 5.41 7.86 22.68
CA TRP A 31 6.26 6.67 22.59
C TRP A 31 7.76 7.00 22.63
N ARG A 32 8.18 8.18 22.15
CA ARG A 32 9.58 8.62 22.21
C ARG A 32 10.02 8.93 23.64
N ALA A 33 9.12 9.42 24.50
CA ALA A 33 9.43 9.66 25.91
C ALA A 33 9.73 8.35 26.66
N ASP A 34 9.16 7.24 26.20
CA ASP A 34 9.43 5.89 26.69
C ASP A 34 10.65 5.23 26.01
N GLY A 35 11.40 5.98 25.18
CA GLY A 35 12.56 5.48 24.46
C GLY A 35 12.24 4.58 23.26
N LEU A 36 10.99 4.57 22.79
CA LEU A 36 10.55 3.77 21.65
C LEU A 36 10.64 4.56 20.34
N SER A 37 10.96 3.87 19.24
CA SER A 37 11.06 4.48 17.90
C SER A 37 9.70 4.72 17.22
N GLY A 38 8.60 4.21 17.79
CA GLY A 38 7.29 4.16 17.13
C GLY A 38 7.18 3.07 16.06
N GLN A 39 8.27 2.37 15.71
CA GLN A 39 8.22 1.25 14.79
C GLN A 39 7.91 -0.06 15.53
N SER A 40 6.90 -0.80 15.08
CA SER A 40 6.57 -2.10 15.65
C SER A 40 5.91 -3.01 14.63
N PHE A 41 6.02 -4.33 14.80
CA PHE A 41 5.38 -5.32 13.94
C PHE A 41 4.67 -6.39 14.79
N ALA A 42 3.37 -6.60 14.52
CA ALA A 42 2.52 -7.54 15.23
C ALA A 42 1.61 -8.29 14.23
N PRO A 43 2.05 -9.44 13.70
CA PRO A 43 1.26 -10.32 12.85
C PRO A 43 -0.13 -10.61 13.43
N GLY A 44 -1.18 -10.46 12.63
CA GLY A 44 -2.56 -10.76 13.02
C GLY A 44 -3.28 -9.67 13.84
N SER A 45 -2.55 -8.74 14.46
CA SER A 45 -3.12 -7.56 15.11
C SER A 45 -3.79 -6.63 14.09
N ALA A 46 -4.86 -5.96 14.50
CA ALA A 46 -5.52 -4.92 13.69
C ALA A 46 -4.63 -3.70 13.44
N ALA A 47 -3.51 -3.58 14.17
CA ALA A 47 -2.46 -2.60 13.93
C ALA A 47 -1.15 -3.33 13.55
N ASN A 48 -1.09 -3.86 12.33
CA ASN A 48 -0.09 -4.86 11.97
C ASN A 48 1.35 -4.33 11.98
N LEU A 49 1.58 -3.16 11.40
CA LEU A 49 2.84 -2.42 11.40
C LEU A 49 2.58 -1.01 11.92
N THR A 50 3.46 -0.48 12.77
CA THR A 50 3.48 0.95 13.11
C THR A 50 4.77 1.61 12.65
N ILE A 51 4.70 2.88 12.27
CA ILE A 51 5.83 3.69 11.83
C ILE A 51 5.64 5.10 12.41
N ASP A 52 6.66 5.62 13.08
CA ASP A 52 6.71 7.03 13.44
C ASP A 52 6.76 7.88 12.17
N SER A 53 5.76 8.72 11.99
CA SER A 53 5.58 9.59 10.83
C SER A 53 5.57 11.06 11.22
N CYS A 54 6.17 11.40 12.38
CA CYS A 54 6.26 12.79 12.80
C CYS A 54 7.16 13.58 11.86
N THR A 55 6.91 14.88 11.76
CA THR A 55 7.87 15.82 11.16
C THR A 55 9.14 15.91 12.03
N PRO A 56 10.24 16.51 11.53
CA PRO A 56 11.43 16.74 12.34
C PRO A 56 11.17 17.50 13.65
N GLU A 57 10.17 18.39 13.68
CA GLU A 57 9.74 19.15 14.86
C GLU A 57 8.97 18.29 15.88
N ALA A 58 8.54 17.09 15.47
CA ALA A 58 7.89 16.10 16.31
C ALA A 58 6.57 16.58 16.97
N ARG A 59 5.90 17.57 16.37
CA ARG A 59 4.64 18.14 16.87
C ARG A 59 3.71 18.51 15.69
N PRO A 60 2.52 17.90 15.57
CA PRO A 60 1.98 16.86 16.45
C PRO A 60 2.76 15.54 16.34
N GLY A 61 2.56 14.64 17.32
CA GLY A 61 3.00 13.26 17.22
C GLY A 61 2.12 12.50 16.22
N VAL A 62 2.71 11.86 15.21
CA VAL A 62 1.98 11.08 14.21
C VAL A 62 2.51 9.65 14.15
N LEU A 63 1.65 8.69 14.44
CA LEU A 63 1.94 7.26 14.32
C LEU A 63 1.12 6.69 13.15
N THR A 64 1.80 6.29 12.08
CA THR A 64 1.14 5.57 10.98
C THR A 64 0.99 4.11 11.38
N VAL A 65 -0.20 3.57 11.17
CA VAL A 65 -0.51 2.15 11.26
C VAL A 65 -0.82 1.63 9.86
N ILE A 66 -0.18 0.53 9.48
CA ILE A 66 -0.49 -0.19 8.24
C ILE A 66 -1.04 -1.55 8.63
N THR A 67 -2.17 -1.91 8.03
CA THR A 67 -2.77 -3.24 8.18
C THR A 67 -3.07 -3.81 6.81
N GLU A 68 -2.51 -4.98 6.53
CA GLU A 68 -2.51 -5.56 5.19
C GLU A 68 -3.06 -6.99 5.15
N GLY A 69 -3.30 -7.47 3.93
CA GLY A 69 -3.57 -8.88 3.64
C GLY A 69 -4.84 -9.43 4.30
N PRO A 70 -4.80 -10.66 4.85
CA PRO A 70 -5.96 -11.27 5.50
C PRO A 70 -6.54 -10.46 6.65
N THR A 71 -5.68 -9.77 7.42
CA THR A 71 -6.11 -8.92 8.53
C THR A 71 -6.88 -7.71 8.02
N ALA A 72 -6.39 -7.03 6.97
CA ALA A 72 -7.10 -5.91 6.34
C ALA A 72 -8.50 -6.32 5.89
N ARG A 73 -8.62 -7.47 5.20
CA ARG A 73 -9.93 -8.01 4.78
C ARG A 73 -10.85 -8.34 5.94
N ARG A 74 -10.30 -8.80 7.07
CA ARG A 74 -11.08 -9.10 8.28
C ARG A 74 -11.61 -7.82 8.93
N ILE A 75 -10.75 -6.81 9.13
CA ILE A 75 -11.15 -5.56 9.77
C ILE A 75 -12.03 -4.68 8.87
N GLY A 76 -11.92 -4.83 7.54
CA GLY A 76 -12.80 -4.15 6.58
C GLY A 76 -14.26 -4.60 6.64
N ARG A 77 -14.56 -5.71 7.32
CA ARG A 77 -15.94 -6.17 7.59
C ARG A 77 -16.54 -5.57 8.87
N LEU A 78 -15.73 -4.90 9.68
CA LEU A 78 -16.18 -4.26 10.91
C LEU A 78 -16.80 -2.89 10.61
N THR A 79 -17.65 -2.41 11.52
CA THR A 79 -18.03 -1.00 11.51
C THR A 79 -16.80 -0.11 11.75
N ALA A 80 -16.88 1.16 11.34
CA ALA A 80 -15.78 2.11 11.57
C ALA A 80 -15.41 2.23 13.06
N ALA A 81 -16.40 2.17 13.96
CA ALA A 81 -16.18 2.24 15.40
C ALA A 81 -15.43 1.01 15.94
N GLU A 82 -15.87 -0.20 15.57
CA GLU A 82 -15.21 -1.45 15.97
C GLU A 82 -13.79 -1.55 15.43
N ARG A 83 -13.59 -1.15 14.16
CA ARG A 83 -12.25 -1.14 13.54
C ARG A 83 -11.33 -0.13 14.23
N ARG A 84 -11.80 1.09 14.51
CA ARG A 84 -11.06 2.09 15.28
C ARG A 84 -10.65 1.52 16.64
N ALA A 85 -11.58 0.93 17.38
CA ALA A 85 -11.28 0.32 18.68
C ALA A 85 -10.22 -0.78 18.56
N ALA A 86 -10.36 -1.72 17.62
CA ALA A 86 -9.40 -2.80 17.42
C ALA A 86 -7.99 -2.31 17.06
N VAL A 87 -7.89 -1.25 16.23
CA VAL A 87 -6.61 -0.62 15.89
C VAL A 87 -5.97 0.02 17.12
N LEU A 88 -6.74 0.82 17.88
CA LEU A 88 -6.23 1.51 19.07
C LEU A 88 -5.84 0.53 20.17
N ASP A 89 -6.59 -0.55 20.36
CA ASP A 89 -6.24 -1.63 21.28
C ASP A 89 -4.92 -2.29 20.87
N GLY A 90 -4.75 -2.63 19.59
CA GLY A 90 -3.50 -3.21 19.08
C GLY A 90 -2.29 -2.25 19.17
N VAL A 91 -2.51 -0.94 19.14
CA VAL A 91 -1.43 0.05 19.37
C VAL A 91 -1.14 0.13 20.88
N ALA A 92 -2.16 0.18 21.72
CA ALA A 92 -2.03 0.27 23.17
C ALA A 92 -1.35 -0.94 23.81
N GLU A 93 -1.52 -2.14 23.24
CA GLU A 93 -0.77 -3.35 23.64
C GLU A 93 0.76 -3.16 23.58
N ARG A 94 1.25 -2.26 22.72
CA ARG A 94 2.70 -2.05 22.49
C ARG A 94 3.22 -0.73 23.02
N PHE A 95 2.40 0.32 22.97
CA PHE A 95 2.78 1.69 23.34
C PHE A 95 2.07 2.20 24.60
N GLY A 96 1.23 1.37 25.23
CA GLY A 96 0.55 1.72 26.48
C GLY A 96 -0.76 2.49 26.29
N PRO A 97 -1.46 2.80 27.40
CA PRO A 97 -2.84 3.30 27.37
C PRO A 97 -3.01 4.66 26.71
N GLN A 98 -1.96 5.49 26.62
CA GLN A 98 -2.01 6.78 25.94
C GLN A 98 -2.39 6.65 24.46
N ALA A 99 -2.06 5.51 23.83
CA ALA A 99 -2.43 5.22 22.46
C ALA A 99 -3.96 5.14 22.21
N LYS A 100 -4.78 5.01 23.25
CA LYS A 100 -6.24 4.93 23.11
C LYS A 100 -6.91 6.28 22.88
N SER A 101 -6.16 7.37 23.03
CA SER A 101 -6.70 8.73 23.01
C SER A 101 -5.99 9.61 21.96
N PRO A 102 -6.01 9.25 20.67
CA PRO A 102 -5.52 10.15 19.64
C PRO A 102 -6.45 11.37 19.51
N VAL A 103 -5.85 12.52 19.23
CA VAL A 103 -6.54 13.76 18.84
C VAL A 103 -7.29 13.54 17.52
N GLU A 104 -6.64 12.87 16.55
CA GLU A 104 -7.28 12.49 15.29
C GLU A 104 -6.99 11.03 14.90
N TYR A 105 -7.99 10.42 14.27
CA TYR A 105 -7.90 9.10 13.66
C TYR A 105 -8.29 9.23 12.19
N LEU A 106 -7.31 9.15 11.30
CA LEU A 106 -7.51 9.23 9.86
C LEU A 106 -7.27 7.87 9.25
N GLU A 107 -8.20 7.37 8.45
CA GLU A 107 -8.13 6.03 7.87
C GLU A 107 -8.44 6.05 6.38
N GLN A 108 -7.64 5.32 5.61
CA GLN A 108 -7.90 5.02 4.21
C GLN A 108 -7.94 3.51 3.99
N ASP A 109 -9.08 3.01 3.50
CA ASP A 109 -9.22 1.68 2.91
C ASP A 109 -8.85 1.75 1.43
N TRP A 110 -7.72 1.17 1.04
CA TRP A 110 -7.31 1.16 -0.37
C TRP A 110 -8.03 0.09 -1.19
N ALA A 111 -8.59 -0.95 -0.56
CA ALA A 111 -9.38 -1.97 -1.25
C ALA A 111 -10.73 -1.43 -1.73
N ALA A 112 -11.24 -0.37 -1.09
CA ALA A 112 -12.47 0.31 -1.49
C ALA A 112 -12.26 1.46 -2.48
N GLU A 113 -11.01 1.84 -2.78
CA GLU A 113 -10.73 2.94 -3.71
C GLU A 113 -10.95 2.49 -5.16
N ARG A 114 -11.89 3.14 -5.84
CA ARG A 114 -12.42 2.72 -7.14
C ARG A 114 -11.35 2.65 -8.24
N TYR A 115 -10.39 3.56 -8.24
CA TYR A 115 -9.41 3.69 -9.33
C TYR A 115 -8.08 2.99 -9.04
N SER A 116 -7.85 2.57 -7.80
CA SER A 116 -6.71 1.79 -7.35
C SER A 116 -7.04 0.31 -7.30
N GLY A 117 -8.23 -0.07 -6.82
CA GLY A 117 -8.68 -1.46 -6.70
C GLY A 117 -7.96 -2.27 -5.60
N GLY A 118 -7.18 -1.60 -4.75
CA GLY A 118 -6.37 -2.19 -3.68
C GLY A 118 -5.06 -1.46 -3.45
N GLY A 119 -4.15 -2.10 -2.73
CA GLY A 119 -2.81 -1.60 -2.50
C GLY A 119 -1.92 -2.56 -1.71
N MET A 120 -0.67 -2.20 -1.45
CA MET A 120 0.06 -1.10 -2.11
C MET A 120 0.57 -1.48 -3.50
N ILE A 121 0.68 -2.78 -3.79
CA ILE A 121 1.22 -3.32 -5.04
C ILE A 121 0.30 -4.41 -5.57
N SER A 122 0.31 -4.62 -6.89
CA SER A 122 -0.24 -5.86 -7.45
C SER A 122 0.69 -7.04 -7.21
N HIS A 123 0.12 -8.25 -7.21
CA HIS A 123 0.86 -9.50 -7.07
C HIS A 123 0.32 -10.55 -8.02
N THR A 124 1.15 -11.52 -8.35
CA THR A 124 0.82 -12.62 -9.26
C THR A 124 0.68 -13.92 -8.48
N PRO A 125 -0.46 -14.64 -8.57
CA PRO A 125 -0.56 -16.01 -8.11
C PRO A 125 0.48 -16.92 -8.79
N PRO A 126 0.73 -18.13 -8.24
CA PRO A 126 1.65 -19.09 -8.84
C PRO A 126 1.35 -19.34 -10.33
N GLY A 127 2.41 -19.41 -11.15
CA GLY A 127 2.33 -19.68 -12.60
C GLY A 127 2.18 -18.44 -13.48
N VAL A 128 1.54 -17.37 -12.99
CA VAL A 128 1.20 -16.20 -13.82
C VAL A 128 2.44 -15.47 -14.32
N LEU A 129 3.42 -15.22 -13.45
CA LEU A 129 4.63 -14.49 -13.84
C LEU A 129 5.51 -15.28 -14.82
N THR A 130 5.58 -16.61 -14.68
CA THR A 130 6.35 -17.47 -15.58
C THR A 130 5.67 -17.64 -16.94
N GLU A 131 4.34 -17.62 -16.97
CA GLU A 131 3.57 -17.80 -18.21
C GLU A 131 3.38 -16.49 -18.97
N PHE A 132 3.04 -15.40 -18.27
CA PHE A 132 2.65 -14.12 -18.89
C PHE A 132 3.58 -12.94 -18.55
N GLY A 133 4.69 -13.18 -17.86
CA GLY A 133 5.63 -12.13 -17.44
C GLY A 133 6.12 -11.18 -18.55
N PRO A 134 6.44 -11.66 -19.77
CA PRO A 134 6.80 -10.78 -20.89
C PRO A 134 5.72 -9.74 -21.21
N ALA A 135 4.44 -10.10 -21.08
CA ALA A 135 3.29 -9.24 -21.39
C ALA A 135 3.11 -8.05 -20.42
N LEU A 136 3.87 -7.98 -19.31
CA LEU A 136 3.87 -6.83 -18.39
C LEU A 136 4.20 -5.52 -19.12
N ARG A 137 5.17 -5.57 -20.04
CA ARG A 137 5.77 -4.40 -20.70
C ARG A 137 5.55 -4.37 -22.21
N GLU A 138 5.26 -5.52 -22.84
CA GLU A 138 5.12 -5.62 -24.29
C GLU A 138 4.05 -4.66 -24.83
N PRO A 139 4.39 -3.74 -25.75
CA PRO A 139 3.43 -2.82 -26.35
C PRO A 139 2.32 -3.55 -27.11
N CYS A 140 1.10 -3.05 -27.02
CA CYS A 140 -0.03 -3.53 -27.80
C CYS A 140 -0.30 -2.55 -28.96
N GLY A 141 0.41 -2.74 -30.07
CA GLY A 141 0.38 -1.79 -31.20
C GLY A 141 0.95 -0.44 -30.76
N ARG A 142 0.12 0.61 -30.72
CA ARG A 142 0.53 1.97 -30.30
C ARG A 142 0.34 2.23 -28.80
N ILE A 143 -0.06 1.21 -28.04
CA ILE A 143 -0.29 1.33 -26.59
C ILE A 143 0.97 0.82 -25.87
N HIS A 144 1.64 1.71 -25.16
CA HIS A 144 2.77 1.41 -24.28
C HIS A 144 2.32 1.42 -22.82
N TRP A 145 2.89 0.55 -22.00
CA TRP A 145 2.42 0.33 -20.63
C TRP A 145 3.41 0.88 -19.61
N ALA A 146 3.00 1.89 -18.85
CA ALA A 146 3.70 2.36 -17.66
C ALA A 146 3.02 1.82 -16.38
N GLY A 147 3.40 2.37 -15.23
CA GLY A 147 2.93 1.94 -13.91
C GLY A 147 4.02 1.14 -13.21
N THR A 148 4.07 1.24 -11.89
CA THR A 148 5.16 0.66 -11.09
C THR A 148 5.29 -0.86 -11.29
N GLU A 149 4.19 -1.52 -11.62
CA GLU A 149 4.11 -2.94 -11.98
C GLU A 149 4.94 -3.34 -13.20
N THR A 150 5.23 -2.37 -14.07
CA THR A 150 6.02 -2.58 -15.27
C THR A 150 7.50 -2.32 -15.04
N ALA A 151 7.90 -1.76 -13.90
CA ALA A 151 9.29 -1.46 -13.57
C ALA A 151 10.10 -2.74 -13.31
N THR A 152 11.38 -2.72 -13.71
CA THR A 152 12.35 -3.80 -13.42
C THR A 152 13.14 -3.56 -12.14
N VAL A 153 13.08 -2.34 -11.61
CA VAL A 153 13.73 -1.91 -10.37
C VAL A 153 12.73 -1.10 -9.57
N MET A 154 12.67 -1.34 -8.25
CA MET A 154 11.72 -0.69 -7.33
C MET A 154 10.24 -0.90 -7.73
N TYR A 155 9.91 -2.09 -8.24
CA TYR A 155 8.53 -2.54 -8.46
C TYR A 155 7.69 -2.29 -7.21
N GLY A 156 6.55 -1.61 -7.39
CA GLY A 156 5.62 -1.33 -6.31
C GLY A 156 5.88 -0.04 -5.53
N PHE A 157 6.92 0.71 -5.89
CA PHE A 157 7.26 1.98 -5.26
C PHE A 157 7.09 3.15 -6.23
N ILE A 158 7.10 4.37 -5.67
CA ILE A 158 7.08 5.63 -6.43
C ILE A 158 8.25 5.68 -7.42
N ASP A 159 9.45 5.25 -7.01
CA ASP A 159 10.61 5.21 -7.90
C ASP A 159 10.38 4.29 -9.11
N GLY A 160 9.76 3.12 -8.91
CA GLY A 160 9.34 2.25 -10.01
C GLY A 160 8.31 2.90 -10.93
N ALA A 161 7.36 3.67 -10.38
CA ALA A 161 6.39 4.41 -11.17
C ALA A 161 7.08 5.44 -12.08
N VAL A 162 8.01 6.23 -11.54
CA VAL A 162 8.80 7.22 -12.30
C VAL A 162 9.60 6.53 -13.42
N ARG A 163 10.42 5.53 -13.07
CA ARG A 163 11.24 4.80 -14.05
C ARG A 163 10.40 4.17 -15.15
N SER A 164 9.25 3.60 -14.79
CA SER A 164 8.34 3.01 -15.77
C SER A 164 7.78 4.06 -16.73
N GLY A 165 7.43 5.25 -16.23
CA GLY A 165 6.91 6.34 -17.05
C GLY A 165 7.95 6.85 -18.04
N GLU A 166 9.16 7.11 -17.57
CA GLU A 166 10.29 7.53 -18.42
C GLU A 166 10.58 6.53 -19.53
N ARG A 167 10.64 5.23 -19.21
CA ARG A 167 10.84 4.19 -20.21
C ARG A 167 9.68 4.09 -21.21
N ALA A 168 8.42 4.27 -20.78
CA ALA A 168 7.27 4.26 -21.71
C ALA A 168 7.36 5.43 -22.69
N ALA A 169 7.71 6.62 -22.19
CA ALA A 169 7.87 7.79 -23.01
C ALA A 169 8.99 7.59 -24.05
N ALA A 170 10.13 7.02 -23.64
CA ALA A 170 11.23 6.71 -24.55
C ALA A 170 10.82 5.72 -25.66
N GLU A 171 10.05 4.67 -25.34
CA GLU A 171 9.55 3.73 -26.34
C GLU A 171 8.62 4.40 -27.37
N VAL A 172 7.73 5.29 -26.92
CA VAL A 172 6.84 6.04 -27.82
C VAL A 172 7.64 6.94 -28.75
N LEU A 173 8.65 7.65 -28.23
CA LEU A 173 9.52 8.51 -29.04
C LEU A 173 10.29 7.70 -30.09
N ALA A 174 10.81 6.52 -29.72
CA ALA A 174 11.53 5.65 -30.63
C ALA A 174 10.63 5.04 -31.73
N ALA A 175 9.35 4.77 -31.43
CA ALA A 175 8.41 4.23 -32.40
C ALA A 175 7.79 5.30 -33.33
N ALA A 176 7.92 6.58 -32.98
CA ALA A 176 7.44 7.71 -33.76
C ALA A 176 8.48 8.28 -34.74
N GLY A 177 9.76 7.94 -34.56
CA GLY A 177 10.85 8.23 -35.50
C GLY A 177 10.97 7.17 -36.58
#